data_AF-A0A0H3FDG1-F1
#
_entry.id   AF-A0A0H3FDG1-F1
#
_cell.length_a   1.000
_cell.length_b   1.000
_cell.length_c   1.000
_cell.angle_alpha   90.00
_cell.angle_beta   90.00
_cell.angle_gamma   90.00
#
_symmetry.space_group_name_H-M   'P 1'
#
loop_
_entity.id
_entity.type
_entity.pdbx_description
1 polymer ?
#
loop_
_entity_poly.entity_id
_entity_poly.type
_entity_poly.pdbx_seq_one_letter_code
_entity_poly.pdbx_strand_id
1 'polypeptide(L)'
;MKISRLFTLNEEKLSRQPLFAMSLCLPFIFSFLLCIPLWLTTTIDLSAQGYELFLSQFKLPIWIASLSIPLVAIVAHIHRTIQTSAQIEVSKKKNTTDIFFSHYKFIVEAFSKIDSRKANISNITVEVSIRDPNKLYNLFFGGSSYSKGIITEYIEEKTHRVQKEINIINECIINFEDRKEKHPLLNTFIILISSINNLEYMLTIGYNHPPNTTSMLIMSQDDFSSTKLITKYRDEKEVKDHLLAIISIIEVVFQILNENISIPDRVFFYAGTSRERMYFLWQLFNDSVATKESCIYEMLLQSNPIFDEEFQDYNRQVSRHHEINK
;
A
#
# COMPACT_ATOMS: atom_id res chain seq x y z
N MET A 1 -8.76 22.36 46.28
CA MET A 1 -9.49 22.25 44.99
C MET A 1 -8.85 23.23 44.01
N LYS A 2 -8.26 22.77 42.90
CA LYS A 2 -7.52 23.66 41.97
C LYS A 2 -8.48 24.67 41.33
N ILE A 3 -8.31 25.96 41.62
CA ILE A 3 -9.11 27.09 41.10
C ILE A 3 -9.22 27.07 39.56
N SER A 4 -8.23 26.49 38.87
CA SER A 4 -8.24 26.32 37.41
C SER A 4 -9.39 25.47 36.87
N ARG A 5 -9.96 24.54 37.65
CA ARG A 5 -11.12 23.74 37.22
C ARG A 5 -12.44 24.52 37.22
N LEU A 6 -12.51 25.65 37.94
CA LEU A 6 -13.70 26.48 37.97
C LEU A 6 -13.87 27.31 36.70
N PHE A 7 -12.77 27.61 35.99
CA PHE A 7 -12.76 28.46 34.79
C PHE A 7 -12.54 27.67 33.49
N THR A 8 -12.66 26.35 33.51
CA THR A 8 -12.54 25.50 32.33
C THR A 8 -13.87 24.85 32.00
N LEU A 9 -14.30 24.97 30.75
CA LEU A 9 -15.46 24.26 30.21
C LEU A 9 -14.98 22.96 29.56
N ASN A 10 -15.75 21.90 29.71
CA ASN A 10 -15.52 20.63 29.03
C ASN A 10 -16.79 20.16 28.30
N GLU A 11 -16.72 18.97 27.71
CA GLU A 11 -17.80 18.41 26.88
C GLU A 11 -18.99 17.85 27.68
N GLU A 12 -18.85 17.71 29.01
CA GLU A 12 -19.91 17.20 29.87
C GLU A 12 -21.12 18.15 29.92
N LYS A 13 -22.24 17.68 30.47
CA LYS A 13 -23.49 18.45 30.57
C LYS A 13 -23.25 19.86 31.13
N LEU A 14 -23.83 20.87 30.46
CA LEU A 14 -23.70 22.28 30.84
C LEU A 14 -24.06 22.57 32.30
N SER A 15 -25.08 21.87 32.83
CA SER A 15 -25.53 22.03 34.22
C SER A 15 -24.52 21.56 35.28
N ARG A 16 -23.52 20.76 34.90
CA ARG A 16 -22.42 20.37 35.79
C ARG A 16 -21.24 21.34 35.74
N GLN A 17 -21.26 22.31 34.83
CA GLN A 17 -20.16 23.26 34.66
C GLN A 17 -20.21 24.33 35.75
N PRO A 18 -19.14 24.53 36.54
CA PRO A 18 -19.11 25.57 37.56
C PRO A 18 -19.23 26.98 36.98
N LEU A 19 -18.70 27.22 35.77
CA LEU A 19 -18.85 28.47 35.04
C LEU A 19 -20.32 28.82 34.74
N PHE A 20 -21.15 27.81 34.45
CA PHE A 20 -22.58 28.01 34.24
C PHE A 20 -23.25 28.47 35.55
N ALA A 21 -22.97 27.78 36.67
CA ALA A 21 -23.47 28.18 37.98
C ALA A 21 -22.98 29.58 38.39
N MET A 22 -21.72 29.93 38.12
CA MET A 22 -21.18 31.26 38.39
C MET A 22 -21.86 32.34 37.53
N SER A 23 -22.05 32.09 36.24
CA SER A 23 -22.73 33.02 35.33
C SER A 23 -24.18 33.28 35.72
N LEU A 24 -24.85 32.28 36.30
CA LEU A 24 -26.21 32.39 36.81
C LEU A 24 -26.23 33.11 38.16
N CYS A 25 -25.45 32.65 39.15
CA CYS A 25 -25.56 33.04 40.55
C CYS A 25 -24.83 34.34 40.91
N LEU A 26 -23.68 34.64 40.31
CA LEU A 26 -22.91 35.85 40.68
C LEU A 26 -23.71 37.15 40.51
N PRO A 27 -24.43 37.37 39.38
CA PRO A 27 -25.24 38.57 39.21
C PRO A 27 -26.32 38.73 40.29
N PHE A 28 -26.94 37.63 40.74
CA PHE A 28 -27.92 37.66 41.83
C PHE A 28 -27.27 37.96 43.18
N ILE A 29 -26.10 37.36 43.48
CA ILE A 29 -25.36 37.65 44.72
C ILE A 29 -24.97 39.13 44.77
N PHE A 30 -24.41 39.68 43.69
CA PHE A 30 -24.06 41.10 43.62
C PHE A 30 -25.28 42.01 43.69
N SER A 31 -26.36 41.67 42.99
CA SER A 31 -27.63 42.41 43.10
C SER A 31 -28.15 42.43 44.53
N PHE A 32 -28.13 41.29 45.24
CA PHE A 32 -28.60 41.19 46.62
C PHE A 32 -27.76 42.03 47.57
N LEU A 33 -26.42 41.99 47.44
CA LEU A 33 -25.52 42.82 48.24
C LEU A 33 -25.79 44.32 48.06
N LEU A 34 -26.12 44.76 46.84
CA LEU A 34 -26.46 46.16 46.55
C LEU A 34 -27.84 46.58 47.09
N CYS A 35 -28.76 45.64 47.34
CA CYS A 35 -30.04 45.93 47.96
C CYS A 35 -29.94 46.25 49.46
N ILE A 36 -28.94 45.68 50.17
CA ILE A 36 -28.76 45.84 51.62
C ILE A 36 -28.75 47.30 52.08
N PRO A 37 -27.91 48.21 51.53
CA PRO A 37 -27.90 49.61 51.96
C PRO A 37 -29.17 50.36 51.55
N LEU A 38 -29.81 49.97 50.45
CA LEU A 38 -31.05 50.60 49.98
C LEU A 38 -32.19 50.34 50.95
N TRP A 39 -32.34 49.10 51.43
CA TRP A 39 -33.39 48.73 52.39
C TRP A 39 -33.36 49.49 53.71
N LEU A 40 -32.17 49.91 54.17
CA LEU A 40 -32.05 50.71 55.39
C LEU A 40 -32.66 52.11 55.25
N THR A 41 -32.91 52.55 54.01
CA THR A 41 -33.41 53.89 53.69
C THR A 41 -34.82 53.89 53.09
N THR A 42 -35.41 52.72 52.83
CA THR A 42 -36.73 52.60 52.19
C THR A 42 -37.80 52.10 53.14
N THR A 43 -38.98 52.73 53.08
CA THR A 43 -40.21 52.23 53.68
C THR A 43 -41.04 51.52 52.61
N ILE A 44 -41.75 50.46 52.99
CA ILE A 44 -42.59 49.70 52.06
C ILE A 44 -43.87 50.50 51.80
N ASP A 45 -44.04 50.97 50.57
CA ASP A 45 -45.27 51.60 50.08
C ASP A 45 -45.72 50.89 48.79
N LEU A 46 -46.96 50.40 48.78
CA LEU A 46 -47.58 49.69 47.66
C LEU A 46 -48.43 50.61 46.77
N SER A 47 -48.35 51.92 46.97
CA SER A 47 -48.96 52.93 46.11
C SER A 47 -48.25 53.04 44.75
N ALA A 48 -48.89 53.68 43.77
CA ALA A 48 -48.26 53.97 42.47
C ALA A 48 -46.95 54.77 42.62
N GLN A 49 -46.90 55.70 43.58
CA GLN A 49 -45.70 56.48 43.91
C GLN A 49 -44.63 55.61 44.58
N GLY A 50 -45.04 54.66 45.43
CA GLY A 50 -44.15 53.67 46.04
C GLY A 50 -43.45 52.78 45.01
N TYR A 51 -44.17 52.33 43.97
CA TYR A 51 -43.58 51.58 42.86
C TYR A 51 -42.57 52.40 42.05
N GLU A 52 -42.85 53.68 41.80
CA GLU A 52 -41.93 54.58 41.08
C GLU A 52 -40.65 54.83 41.89
N LEU A 53 -40.77 55.06 43.20
CA LEU A 53 -39.64 55.23 44.10
C LEU A 53 -38.78 53.94 44.17
N PHE A 54 -39.42 52.77 44.30
CA PHE A 54 -38.76 51.47 44.29
C PHE A 54 -37.98 51.25 42.99
N LEU A 55 -38.64 51.42 41.83
CA LEU A 55 -37.97 51.27 40.54
C LEU A 55 -36.83 52.26 40.37
N SER A 56 -36.93 53.49 40.89
CA SER A 56 -35.87 54.50 40.82
C SER A 56 -34.63 54.15 41.65
N GLN A 57 -34.84 53.60 42.85
CA GLN A 57 -33.76 53.28 43.80
C GLN A 57 -33.10 51.93 43.51
N PHE A 58 -33.89 50.95 43.06
CA PHE A 58 -33.41 49.59 42.78
C PHE A 58 -32.98 49.38 41.32
N LYS A 59 -32.88 50.44 40.50
CA LYS A 59 -32.38 50.34 39.11
C LYS A 59 -31.09 49.54 39.06
N LEU A 60 -30.05 49.99 39.76
CA LEU A 60 -28.72 49.37 39.68
C LEU A 60 -28.72 47.87 40.06
N PRO A 61 -29.31 47.44 41.19
CA PRO A 61 -29.48 46.02 41.50
C PRO A 61 -30.19 45.23 40.39
N ILE A 62 -31.32 45.74 39.87
CA ILE A 62 -32.10 45.08 38.82
C ILE A 62 -31.28 44.93 37.53
N TRP A 63 -30.55 45.97 37.14
CA TRP A 63 -29.66 45.94 35.99
C TRP A 63 -28.55 44.90 36.17
N ILE A 64 -27.96 44.78 37.35
CA ILE A 64 -26.93 43.77 37.63
C ILE A 64 -27.52 42.37 37.62
N ALA A 65 -28.67 42.12 38.25
CA ALA A 65 -29.36 40.83 38.19
C ALA A 65 -29.66 40.42 36.73
N SER A 66 -30.02 41.38 35.88
CA SER A 66 -30.31 41.15 34.46
C SER A 66 -29.11 40.60 33.67
N LEU A 67 -27.87 40.87 34.10
CA LEU A 67 -26.64 40.34 33.47
C LEU A 67 -26.55 38.82 33.53
N SER A 68 -27.32 38.15 34.40
CA SER A 68 -27.41 36.70 34.44
C SER A 68 -27.81 36.10 33.08
N ILE A 69 -28.75 36.74 32.38
CA ILE A 69 -29.24 36.28 31.08
C ILE A 69 -28.14 36.29 30.00
N PRO A 70 -27.48 37.42 29.69
CA PRO A 70 -26.42 37.45 28.67
C PRO A 70 -25.20 36.62 29.08
N LEU A 71 -24.82 36.57 30.37
CA LEU A 71 -23.69 35.76 30.82
C LEU A 71 -23.95 34.26 30.64
N VAL A 72 -25.13 33.77 31.02
CA VAL A 72 -25.55 32.38 30.79
C VAL A 72 -25.58 32.06 29.29
N ALA A 73 -26.09 32.99 28.46
CA ALA A 73 -26.13 32.80 27.01
C ALA A 73 -24.72 32.66 26.40
N ILE A 74 -23.76 33.47 26.84
CA ILE A 74 -22.35 33.38 26.39
C ILE A 74 -21.74 32.04 26.79
N VAL A 75 -21.89 31.62 28.06
CA VAL A 75 -21.35 30.34 28.54
C VAL A 75 -21.96 29.15 27.79
N ALA A 76 -23.27 29.17 27.56
CA ALA A 76 -23.95 28.14 26.79
C ALA A 76 -23.47 28.08 25.33
N HIS A 77 -23.23 29.22 24.69
CA HIS A 77 -22.68 29.27 23.33
C HIS A 77 -21.26 28.70 23.27
N ILE A 78 -20.37 29.11 24.18
CA ILE A 78 -18.99 28.58 24.25
C ILE A 78 -19.01 27.07 24.47
N HIS A 79 -19.86 26.59 25.38
CA HIS A 79 -20.01 25.16 25.65
C HIS A 79 -20.48 24.37 24.42
N ARG A 80 -21.46 24.89 23.67
CA ARG A 80 -21.90 24.29 22.40
C ARG A 80 -20.76 24.20 21.39
N THR A 81 -19.91 25.23 21.29
CA THR A 81 -18.72 25.20 20.41
C THR A 81 -17.74 24.11 20.83
N ILE A 82 -17.46 23.95 22.13
CA ILE A 82 -16.57 22.89 22.64
C ILE A 82 -17.12 21.50 22.30
N GLN A 83 -18.41 21.27 22.56
CA GLN A 83 -19.06 20.00 22.20
C GLN A 83 -19.02 19.73 20.69
N THR A 84 -19.26 20.77 19.88
CA THR A 84 -19.21 20.64 18.42
C THR A 84 -17.81 20.28 17.96
N SER A 85 -16.77 20.92 18.49
CA SER A 85 -15.37 20.60 18.18
C SER A 85 -15.02 19.15 18.52
N ALA A 86 -15.44 18.67 19.69
CA ALA A 86 -15.22 17.29 20.10
C ALA A 86 -15.96 16.27 19.22
N GLN A 87 -17.21 16.57 18.86
CA GLN A 87 -17.97 15.75 17.92
C GLN A 87 -17.31 15.72 16.54
N ILE A 88 -16.75 16.83 16.07
CA ILE A 88 -15.97 16.88 14.83
C ILE A 88 -14.73 15.98 14.95
N GLU A 89 -14.01 16.01 16.07
CA GLU A 89 -12.83 15.17 16.27
C GLU A 89 -13.16 13.68 16.27
N VAL A 90 -14.18 13.27 17.03
CA VAL A 90 -14.68 11.89 17.05
C VAL A 90 -15.15 11.46 15.65
N SER A 91 -15.85 12.34 14.94
CA SER A 91 -16.33 12.07 13.57
C SER A 91 -15.18 11.95 12.59
N LYS A 92 -14.14 12.79 12.70
CA LYS A 92 -12.91 12.67 11.89
C LYS A 92 -12.23 11.34 12.12
N LYS A 93 -12.02 10.95 13.38
CA LYS A 93 -11.40 9.67 13.72
C LYS A 93 -12.20 8.48 13.16
N LYS A 94 -13.52 8.50 13.32
CA LYS A 94 -14.41 7.48 12.75
C LYS A 94 -14.31 7.43 11.23
N ASN A 95 -14.39 8.58 10.57
CA ASN A 95 -14.29 8.66 9.11
C ASN A 95 -12.94 8.12 8.60
N THR A 96 -11.82 8.48 9.25
CA THR A 96 -10.50 7.93 8.91
C THR A 96 -10.47 6.40 9.00
N THR A 97 -11.05 5.84 10.07
CA THR A 97 -11.14 4.38 10.25
C THR A 97 -12.04 3.72 9.18
N ASP A 98 -13.21 4.30 8.91
CA ASP A 98 -14.17 3.78 7.93
C ASP A 98 -13.60 3.81 6.51
N ILE A 99 -12.90 4.90 6.14
CA ILE A 99 -12.18 5.04 4.88
C ILE A 99 -11.10 3.95 4.75
N PHE A 100 -10.27 3.75 5.78
CA PHE A 100 -9.22 2.74 5.77
C PHE A 100 -9.78 1.34 5.52
N PHE A 101 -10.80 0.92 6.29
CA PHE A 101 -11.37 -0.41 6.13
C PHE A 101 -12.09 -0.60 4.80
N SER A 102 -12.79 0.43 4.31
CA SER A 102 -13.46 0.37 3.00
C SER A 102 -12.45 0.22 1.87
N HIS A 103 -11.38 1.00 1.89
CA HIS A 103 -10.30 0.94 0.92
C HIS A 103 -9.54 -0.39 0.97
N TYR A 104 -9.11 -0.80 2.17
CA TYR A 104 -8.43 -2.09 2.36
C TYR A 104 -9.26 -3.26 1.84
N LYS A 105 -10.54 -3.32 2.22
CA LYS A 105 -11.46 -4.36 1.76
C LYS A 105 -11.62 -4.33 0.24
N PHE A 106 -11.87 -3.15 -0.34
CA PHE A 106 -12.05 -3.00 -1.78
C PHE A 106 -10.82 -3.49 -2.56
N ILE A 107 -9.62 -3.02 -2.20
CA ILE A 107 -8.39 -3.37 -2.93
C ILE A 107 -8.04 -4.86 -2.74
N VAL A 108 -8.12 -5.38 -1.52
CA VAL A 108 -7.83 -6.81 -1.26
C VAL A 108 -8.82 -7.72 -2.00
N GLU A 109 -10.11 -7.37 -2.00
CA GLU A 109 -11.11 -8.11 -2.79
C GLU A 109 -10.85 -8.01 -4.28
N ALA A 110 -10.46 -6.84 -4.79
CA ALA A 110 -10.13 -6.64 -6.20
C ALA A 110 -8.92 -7.50 -6.61
N PHE A 111 -7.85 -7.49 -5.81
CA PHE A 111 -6.67 -8.34 -6.04
C PHE A 111 -7.01 -9.84 -5.97
N SER A 112 -7.88 -10.25 -5.05
CA SER A 112 -8.31 -11.65 -4.93
C SER A 112 -9.16 -12.13 -6.12
N LYS A 113 -9.75 -11.20 -6.88
CA LYS A 113 -10.57 -11.48 -8.06
C LYS A 113 -9.81 -11.37 -9.37
N ILE A 114 -8.50 -11.12 -9.34
CA ILE A 114 -7.69 -11.17 -10.56
C ILE A 114 -7.66 -12.62 -11.05
N ASP A 115 -8.19 -12.83 -12.25
CA ASP A 115 -8.22 -14.14 -12.89
C ASP A 115 -6.82 -14.72 -13.06
N SER A 116 -6.69 -16.03 -12.80
CA SER A 116 -5.45 -16.74 -13.08
C SER A 116 -5.15 -16.75 -14.59
N ARG A 117 -3.86 -16.74 -14.92
CA ARG A 117 -3.35 -16.83 -16.29
C ARG A 117 -2.69 -18.18 -16.48
N LYS A 118 -2.97 -18.83 -17.60
CA LYS A 118 -2.36 -20.12 -17.94
C LYS A 118 -0.99 -19.89 -18.56
N ALA A 119 0.02 -20.60 -18.06
CA ALA A 119 1.35 -20.65 -18.64
C ALA A 119 1.82 -22.09 -18.73
N ASN A 120 2.57 -22.45 -19.76
CA ASN A 120 3.21 -23.76 -19.84
C ASN A 120 4.59 -23.67 -19.19
N ILE A 121 4.85 -24.51 -18.20
CA ILE A 121 6.14 -24.60 -17.50
C ILE A 121 6.44 -26.07 -17.24
N SER A 122 7.61 -26.53 -17.64
CA SER A 122 8.04 -27.93 -17.51
C SER A 122 7.04 -28.92 -18.15
N ASN A 123 6.53 -28.61 -19.34
CA ASN A 123 5.47 -29.33 -20.08
C ASN A 123 4.10 -29.42 -19.37
N ILE A 124 3.87 -28.64 -18.31
CA ILE A 124 2.61 -28.64 -17.58
C ILE A 124 1.98 -27.26 -17.70
N THR A 125 0.69 -27.21 -18.00
CA THR A 125 -0.07 -25.96 -17.93
C THR A 125 -0.34 -25.63 -16.46
N VAL A 126 0.27 -24.56 -15.97
CA VAL A 126 0.08 -24.02 -14.62
C VAL A 126 -0.77 -22.76 -14.64
N GLU A 127 -1.49 -22.54 -13.54
CA GLU A 127 -2.23 -21.30 -13.31
C GLU A 127 -1.39 -20.36 -12.45
N VAL A 128 -1.07 -19.20 -13.05
CA VAL A 128 -0.33 -18.09 -12.45
C VAL A 128 -1.34 -17.09 -11.90
N SER A 129 -1.23 -16.75 -10.62
CA SER A 129 -2.18 -15.87 -9.92
C SER A 129 -1.49 -15.10 -8.79
N ILE A 130 -2.20 -14.16 -8.18
CA ILE A 130 -1.75 -13.48 -6.95
C ILE A 130 -1.97 -14.42 -5.76
N ARG A 131 -0.89 -14.83 -5.09
CA ARG A 131 -0.96 -15.75 -3.95
C ARG A 131 -1.39 -15.09 -2.65
N ASP A 132 -0.97 -13.83 -2.45
CA ASP A 132 -1.25 -13.09 -1.22
C ASP A 132 -1.66 -11.64 -1.53
N PRO A 133 -2.98 -11.42 -1.70
CA PRO A 133 -3.57 -10.10 -1.88
C PRO A 133 -3.30 -9.13 -0.72
N ASN A 134 -3.16 -9.63 0.52
CA ASN A 134 -2.91 -8.79 1.69
C ASN A 134 -1.48 -8.26 1.71
N LYS A 135 -0.52 -9.14 1.40
CA LYS A 135 0.88 -8.73 1.26
C LYS A 135 1.07 -7.78 0.07
N LEU A 136 0.33 -7.99 -1.03
CA LEU A 136 0.30 -7.06 -2.15
C LEU A 136 -0.27 -5.69 -1.75
N TYR A 137 -1.36 -5.65 -0.99
CA TYR A 137 -1.88 -4.39 -0.42
C TYR A 137 -0.82 -3.68 0.43
N ASN A 138 -0.18 -4.41 1.35
CA ASN A 138 0.83 -3.85 2.24
C ASN A 138 2.09 -3.36 1.52
N LEU A 139 2.39 -3.87 0.31
CA LEU A 139 3.48 -3.37 -0.53
C LEU A 139 3.25 -1.90 -0.92
N PHE A 140 2.05 -1.57 -1.40
CA PHE A 140 1.71 -0.25 -1.92
C PHE A 140 1.20 0.70 -0.81
N PHE A 141 0.54 0.16 0.20
CA PHE A 141 -0.17 0.94 1.24
C PHE A 141 0.36 0.68 2.65
N GLY A 142 1.60 0.21 2.82
CA GLY A 142 2.14 -0.20 4.13
C GLY A 142 2.17 0.88 5.22
N GLY A 143 2.10 2.16 4.85
CA GLY A 143 1.92 3.27 5.81
C GLY A 143 0.50 3.45 6.33
N SER A 144 -0.48 2.88 5.63
CA SER A 144 -1.91 3.03 5.92
C SER A 144 -2.30 2.27 7.18
N SER A 145 -3.18 2.86 7.99
CA SER A 145 -3.70 2.22 9.19
C SER A 145 -5.06 2.79 9.57
N TYR A 146 -5.77 2.10 10.47
CA TYR A 146 -7.04 2.60 11.02
C TYR A 146 -6.91 3.96 11.74
N SER A 147 -5.71 4.33 12.19
CA SER A 147 -5.44 5.58 12.90
C SER A 147 -4.94 6.70 11.99
N LYS A 148 -4.20 6.37 10.93
CA LYS A 148 -3.62 7.35 9.99
C LYS A 148 -4.44 7.53 8.70
N GLY A 149 -5.33 6.59 8.39
CA GLY A 149 -6.05 6.55 7.12
C GLY A 149 -5.23 5.88 6.02
N ILE A 150 -5.48 6.30 4.78
CA ILE A 150 -4.78 5.80 3.58
C ILE A 150 -3.56 6.68 3.33
N ILE A 151 -2.39 6.05 3.17
CA ILE A 151 -1.13 6.70 2.82
C ILE A 151 -0.67 6.16 1.47
N THR A 152 -0.45 7.07 0.52
CA THR A 152 -0.07 6.77 -0.87
C THR A 152 1.39 7.10 -1.19
N GLU A 153 2.15 7.60 -0.22
CA GLU A 153 3.55 8.06 -0.39
C GLU A 153 4.48 7.00 -0.99
N TYR A 154 4.20 5.72 -0.76
CA TYR A 154 5.03 4.62 -1.23
C TYR A 154 4.69 4.13 -2.64
N ILE A 155 3.52 4.51 -3.18
CA ILE A 155 3.01 3.96 -4.43
C ILE A 155 3.95 4.31 -5.59
N GLU A 156 4.38 5.56 -5.69
CA GLU A 156 5.29 6.03 -6.74
C GLU A 156 6.63 5.29 -6.69
N GLU A 157 7.23 5.16 -5.50
CA GLU A 157 8.49 4.44 -5.30
C GLU A 157 8.37 2.97 -5.72
N LYS A 158 7.29 2.28 -5.32
CA LYS A 158 7.08 0.88 -5.69
C LYS A 158 6.78 0.71 -7.18
N THR A 159 6.01 1.62 -7.76
CA THR A 159 5.72 1.65 -9.21
C THR A 159 7.00 1.79 -10.01
N HIS A 160 7.88 2.72 -9.63
CA HIS A 160 9.18 2.89 -10.27
C HIS A 160 10.05 1.63 -10.18
N ARG A 161 10.01 0.90 -9.06
CA ARG A 161 10.73 -0.37 -8.92
C ARG A 161 10.21 -1.45 -9.87
N VAL A 162 8.88 -1.59 -10.02
CA VAL A 162 8.30 -2.53 -10.99
C VAL A 162 8.67 -2.12 -12.41
N GLN A 163 8.56 -0.83 -12.74
CA GLN A 163 8.94 -0.28 -14.04
C GLN A 163 10.41 -0.56 -14.38
N LYS A 164 11.30 -0.47 -13.39
CA LYS A 164 12.72 -0.79 -13.56
C LYS A 164 12.93 -2.23 -14.01
N GLU A 165 12.25 -3.21 -13.39
CA GLU A 165 12.36 -4.62 -13.79
C GLU A 165 11.79 -4.86 -15.19
N ILE A 166 10.69 -4.21 -15.55
CA ILE A 166 10.12 -4.26 -16.92
C ILE A 166 11.11 -3.69 -17.94
N ASN A 167 11.78 -2.59 -17.61
CA ASN A 167 12.80 -2.01 -18.48
C ASN A 167 14.00 -2.94 -18.65
N ILE A 168 14.45 -3.62 -17.58
CA ILE A 168 15.51 -4.64 -17.66
C ILE A 168 15.08 -5.79 -18.59
N ILE A 169 13.85 -6.27 -18.48
CA ILE A 169 13.29 -7.28 -19.37
C ILE A 169 13.32 -6.80 -20.83
N ASN A 170 12.90 -5.56 -21.08
CA ASN A 170 12.96 -4.97 -22.41
C ASN A 170 14.40 -4.99 -22.96
N GLU A 171 15.36 -4.48 -22.19
CA GLU A 171 16.79 -4.48 -22.59
C GLU A 171 17.32 -5.89 -22.84
N CYS A 172 16.92 -6.89 -22.06
CA CYS A 172 17.28 -8.29 -22.33
C CYS A 172 16.77 -8.76 -23.69
N ILE A 173 15.52 -8.43 -24.03
CA ILE A 173 14.92 -8.78 -25.32
C ILE A 173 15.65 -8.10 -26.48
N ILE A 174 16.05 -6.82 -26.33
CA ILE A 174 16.91 -6.14 -27.33
C ILE A 174 18.22 -6.91 -27.52
N ASN A 175 18.89 -7.24 -26.41
CA ASN A 175 20.17 -7.95 -26.44
C ASN A 175 20.07 -9.35 -27.07
N PHE A 176 18.92 -10.02 -26.99
CA PHE A 176 18.71 -11.31 -27.64
C PHE A 176 18.69 -11.20 -29.16
N GLU A 177 18.19 -10.09 -29.73
CA GLU A 177 18.18 -9.86 -31.17
C GLU A 177 19.60 -9.67 -31.74
N ASP A 178 20.49 -9.04 -30.96
CA ASP A 178 21.83 -8.64 -31.40
C ASP A 178 22.91 -9.71 -31.17
N ARG A 179 22.73 -10.59 -30.16
CA ARG A 179 23.77 -11.55 -29.74
C ARG A 179 23.63 -12.90 -30.44
N LYS A 180 24.76 -13.41 -30.94
CA LYS A 180 24.85 -14.75 -31.58
C LYS A 180 25.71 -15.75 -30.81
N GLU A 181 26.50 -15.28 -29.84
CA GLU A 181 27.39 -16.11 -29.05
C GLU A 181 26.68 -16.69 -27.83
N LYS A 182 26.89 -17.99 -27.55
CA LYS A 182 26.19 -18.73 -26.49
C LYS A 182 26.41 -18.14 -25.09
N HIS A 183 27.65 -17.83 -24.73
CA HIS A 183 27.99 -17.35 -23.39
C HIS A 183 27.30 -16.00 -23.03
N PRO A 184 27.43 -14.93 -23.83
CA PRO A 184 26.75 -13.67 -23.52
C PRO A 184 25.21 -13.77 -23.65
N LEU A 185 24.70 -14.67 -24.49
CA LEU A 185 23.27 -14.96 -24.58
C LEU A 185 22.76 -15.61 -23.28
N LEU A 186 23.50 -16.58 -22.72
CA LEU A 186 23.18 -17.21 -21.43
C LEU A 186 23.17 -16.21 -20.29
N ASN A 187 24.16 -15.31 -20.22
CA ASN A 187 24.20 -14.25 -19.20
C ASN A 187 22.98 -13.32 -19.28
N THR A 188 22.61 -12.92 -20.50
CA THR A 188 21.41 -12.09 -20.72
C THR A 188 20.14 -12.85 -20.30
N PHE A 189 20.08 -14.15 -20.56
CA PHE A 189 18.95 -14.99 -20.17
C PHE A 189 18.82 -15.15 -18.65
N ILE A 190 19.95 -15.27 -17.93
CA ILE A 190 19.95 -15.27 -16.46
C ILE A 190 19.38 -13.96 -15.90
N ILE A 191 19.76 -12.82 -16.47
CA ILE A 191 19.23 -11.50 -16.08
C ILE A 191 17.72 -11.44 -16.31
N LEU A 192 17.24 -11.89 -17.47
CA LEU A 192 15.80 -11.97 -17.76
C LEU A 192 15.06 -12.78 -16.69
N ILE A 193 15.54 -14.00 -16.38
CA ILE A 193 14.90 -14.86 -15.40
C ILE A 193 14.93 -14.22 -14.01
N SER A 194 16.03 -13.56 -13.63
CA SER A 194 16.14 -12.84 -12.36
C SER A 194 15.09 -11.73 -12.26
N SER A 195 14.92 -10.91 -13.30
CA SER A 195 13.90 -9.86 -13.32
C SER A 195 12.47 -10.41 -13.30
N ILE A 196 12.21 -11.52 -13.99
CA ILE A 196 10.92 -12.23 -13.89
C ILE A 196 10.65 -12.66 -12.44
N ASN A 197 11.61 -13.33 -11.79
CA ASN A 197 11.45 -13.78 -10.41
C ASN A 197 11.31 -12.60 -9.42
N ASN A 198 11.98 -11.47 -9.67
CA ASN A 198 11.84 -10.25 -8.88
C ASN A 198 10.41 -9.70 -8.97
N LEU A 199 9.84 -9.63 -10.18
CA LEU A 199 8.45 -9.22 -10.39
C LEU A 199 7.48 -10.17 -9.68
N GLU A 200 7.69 -11.48 -9.80
CA GLU A 200 6.87 -12.49 -9.10
C GLU A 200 6.90 -12.27 -7.58
N TYR A 201 8.09 -12.11 -7.02
CA TYR A 201 8.26 -11.91 -5.58
C TYR A 201 7.64 -10.59 -5.10
N MET A 202 7.91 -9.49 -5.81
CA MET A 202 7.40 -8.17 -5.47
C MET A 202 5.87 -8.15 -5.47
N LEU A 203 5.26 -8.68 -6.52
CA LEU A 203 3.81 -8.61 -6.72
C LEU A 203 3.05 -9.83 -6.20
N THR A 204 3.74 -10.68 -5.42
CA THR A 204 3.20 -11.91 -4.82
C THR A 204 2.56 -12.85 -5.83
N ILE A 205 3.06 -12.84 -7.07
CA ILE A 205 2.61 -13.71 -8.15
C ILE A 205 3.24 -15.10 -7.98
N GLY A 206 2.48 -16.13 -8.28
CA GLY A 206 3.04 -17.46 -8.51
C GLY A 206 1.99 -18.51 -8.81
N TYR A 207 2.39 -19.78 -8.70
CA TYR A 207 1.55 -20.92 -9.09
C TYR A 207 0.59 -21.40 -8.00
N ASN A 208 -0.62 -21.80 -8.42
CA ASN A 208 -1.58 -22.53 -7.58
C ASN A 208 -1.09 -23.96 -7.23
N HIS A 209 -0.36 -24.59 -8.14
CA HIS A 209 0.26 -25.90 -7.96
C HIS A 209 1.73 -25.87 -8.40
N PRO A 210 2.67 -26.43 -7.62
CA PRO A 210 4.07 -26.50 -8.03
C PRO A 210 4.20 -27.39 -9.28
N PRO A 211 4.88 -26.94 -10.35
CA PRO A 211 5.11 -27.77 -11.53
C PRO A 211 5.96 -28.99 -11.16
N ASN A 212 5.73 -30.12 -11.85
CA ASN A 212 6.51 -31.34 -11.65
C ASN A 212 7.94 -31.11 -12.17
N THR A 213 8.91 -31.22 -11.27
CA THR A 213 10.23 -30.58 -11.36
C THR A 213 11.22 -31.37 -12.21
N THR A 214 11.11 -31.29 -13.54
CA THR A 214 12.28 -31.53 -14.39
C THR A 214 12.86 -30.18 -14.78
N SER A 215 13.96 -29.81 -14.15
CA SER A 215 14.69 -28.58 -14.46
C SER A 215 15.61 -28.83 -15.67
N MET A 216 15.99 -27.77 -16.37
CA MET A 216 16.97 -27.82 -17.46
C MET A 216 18.26 -27.16 -17.01
N LEU A 217 19.37 -27.89 -17.15
CA LEU A 217 20.73 -27.41 -16.97
C LEU A 217 21.26 -26.87 -18.30
N ILE A 218 21.78 -25.64 -18.26
CA ILE A 218 22.47 -24.99 -19.36
C ILE A 218 23.78 -24.45 -18.82
N MET A 219 24.90 -24.85 -19.43
CA MET A 219 26.21 -24.34 -19.09
C MET A 219 26.90 -23.74 -20.31
N SER A 220 27.72 -22.73 -20.05
CA SER A 220 28.61 -22.15 -21.05
C SER A 220 29.89 -21.71 -20.37
N GLN A 221 31.02 -21.87 -21.05
CA GLN A 221 32.34 -21.44 -20.60
C GLN A 221 32.98 -20.59 -21.69
N ASP A 222 33.59 -19.48 -21.30
CA ASP A 222 34.50 -18.69 -22.12
C ASP A 222 35.91 -18.67 -21.50
N ASP A 223 36.86 -17.96 -22.12
CA ASP A 223 38.26 -17.92 -21.66
C ASP A 223 38.43 -17.36 -20.23
N PHE A 224 37.40 -16.70 -19.68
CA PHE A 224 37.48 -15.95 -18.43
C PHE A 224 36.45 -16.39 -17.38
N SER A 225 35.39 -17.08 -17.77
CA SER A 225 34.26 -17.37 -16.90
C SER A 225 33.45 -18.59 -17.32
N SER A 226 32.86 -19.22 -16.32
CA SER A 226 31.96 -20.36 -16.49
C SER A 226 30.62 -20.04 -15.86
N THR A 227 29.55 -20.27 -16.61
CA THR A 227 28.18 -19.92 -16.23
C THR A 227 27.30 -21.15 -16.24
N LYS A 228 26.54 -21.34 -15.16
CA LYS A 228 25.58 -22.43 -14.95
C LYS A 228 24.20 -21.87 -14.64
N LEU A 229 23.23 -22.32 -15.40
CA LEU A 229 21.82 -22.01 -15.25
C LEU A 229 21.05 -23.32 -15.08
N ILE A 230 20.30 -23.43 -13.99
CA ILE A 230 19.27 -24.46 -13.82
C ILE A 230 17.93 -23.76 -13.81
N THR A 231 17.12 -24.01 -14.83
CA THR A 231 15.85 -23.30 -15.05
C THR A 231 14.66 -24.25 -15.08
N LYS A 232 13.48 -23.76 -14.73
CA LYS A 232 12.20 -24.48 -14.82
C LYS A 232 11.66 -24.60 -16.26
N TYR A 233 12.18 -23.79 -17.18
CA TYR A 233 11.70 -23.74 -18.55
C TYR A 233 12.40 -24.78 -19.43
N ARG A 234 11.62 -25.50 -20.23
CA ARG A 234 12.13 -26.47 -21.21
C ARG A 234 12.56 -25.82 -22.51
N ASP A 235 11.84 -24.80 -22.93
CA ASP A 235 12.08 -24.07 -24.17
C ASP A 235 11.74 -22.59 -23.98
N GLU A 236 12.03 -21.79 -25.01
CA GLU A 236 11.74 -20.36 -25.01
C GLU A 236 10.23 -20.08 -25.07
N LYS A 237 9.41 -21.00 -25.58
CA LYS A 237 7.97 -20.84 -25.60
C LYS A 237 7.41 -20.80 -24.17
N GLU A 238 7.88 -21.67 -23.29
CA GLU A 238 7.51 -21.65 -21.87
C GLU A 238 7.91 -20.34 -21.18
N VAL A 239 9.08 -19.78 -21.52
CA VAL A 239 9.50 -18.46 -21.02
C VAL A 239 8.51 -17.37 -21.46
N LYS A 240 8.13 -17.39 -22.74
CA LYS A 240 7.22 -16.39 -23.35
C LYS A 240 5.81 -16.51 -22.79
N ASP A 241 5.28 -17.72 -22.66
CA ASP A 241 3.97 -18.00 -22.04
C ASP A 241 3.94 -17.49 -20.60
N HIS A 242 5.01 -17.73 -19.84
CA HIS A 242 5.11 -17.29 -18.45
C HIS A 242 5.24 -15.77 -18.32
N LEU A 243 6.07 -15.14 -19.16
CA LEU A 243 6.22 -13.69 -19.20
C LEU A 243 4.91 -12.99 -19.55
N LEU A 244 4.16 -13.52 -20.52
CA LEU A 244 2.85 -13.00 -20.92
C LEU A 244 1.85 -13.06 -19.77
N ALA A 245 1.83 -14.18 -19.04
CA ALA A 245 0.97 -14.36 -17.86
C ALA A 245 1.27 -13.31 -16.78
N ILE A 246 2.56 -13.09 -16.47
CA ILE A 246 2.99 -12.11 -15.47
C ILE A 246 2.62 -10.69 -15.89
N ILE A 247 2.94 -10.30 -17.12
CA ILE A 247 2.66 -8.96 -17.66
C ILE A 247 1.16 -8.67 -17.62
N SER A 248 0.33 -9.63 -18.03
CA SER A 248 -1.12 -9.49 -17.99
C SER A 248 -1.65 -9.28 -16.57
N ILE A 249 -1.04 -9.91 -15.56
CA ILE A 249 -1.41 -9.70 -14.15
C ILE A 249 -0.95 -8.31 -13.70
N ILE A 250 0.26 -7.89 -14.07
CA ILE A 250 0.82 -6.57 -13.75
C ILE A 250 -0.13 -5.47 -14.25
N GLU A 251 -0.57 -5.53 -15.50
CA GLU A 251 -1.51 -4.53 -16.03
C GLU A 251 -2.77 -4.41 -15.18
N VAL A 252 -3.40 -5.53 -14.81
CA VAL A 252 -4.63 -5.53 -14.01
C VAL A 252 -4.36 -5.01 -12.60
N VAL A 253 -3.22 -5.35 -11.98
CA VAL A 253 -2.83 -4.81 -10.67
C VAL A 253 -2.71 -3.29 -10.72
N PHE A 254 -2.04 -2.74 -11.73
CA PHE A 254 -1.85 -1.30 -11.86
C PHE A 254 -3.14 -0.57 -12.27
N GLN A 255 -4.04 -1.21 -13.00
CA GLN A 255 -5.41 -0.71 -13.23
C GLN A 255 -6.21 -0.59 -11.93
N ILE A 256 -6.15 -1.59 -11.04
CA ILE A 256 -6.82 -1.54 -9.72
C ILE A 256 -6.23 -0.43 -8.84
N LEU A 257 -4.91 -0.25 -8.90
CA LEU A 257 -4.21 0.82 -8.18
C LEU A 257 -4.47 2.22 -8.77
N ASN A 258 -5.05 2.28 -9.98
CA ASN A 258 -5.21 3.51 -10.77
C ASN A 258 -3.87 4.23 -11.01
N GLU A 259 -2.82 3.44 -11.27
CA GLU A 259 -1.47 3.90 -11.55
C GLU A 259 -1.06 3.51 -12.98
N ASN A 260 -0.23 4.34 -13.61
CA ASN A 260 0.24 4.08 -14.96
C ASN A 260 1.53 3.27 -14.93
N ILE A 261 1.53 2.11 -15.58
CA ILE A 261 2.73 1.34 -15.86
C ILE A 261 2.97 1.25 -17.35
N SER A 262 4.18 1.58 -17.80
CA SER A 262 4.53 1.61 -19.21
C SER A 262 5.18 0.29 -19.58
N ILE A 263 4.40 -0.63 -20.15
CA ILE A 263 4.92 -1.91 -20.65
C ILE A 263 5.33 -1.71 -22.12
N PRO A 264 6.61 -1.82 -22.48
CA PRO A 264 7.03 -1.59 -23.85
C PRO A 264 6.42 -2.61 -24.81
N ASP A 265 5.96 -2.14 -25.98
CA ASP A 265 5.33 -2.99 -27.02
C ASP A 265 6.19 -4.19 -27.40
N ARG A 266 7.52 -4.03 -27.37
CA ARG A 266 8.47 -5.11 -27.65
C ARG A 266 8.32 -6.28 -26.68
N VAL A 267 8.11 -6.00 -25.39
CA VAL A 267 7.94 -7.03 -24.37
C VAL A 267 6.65 -7.81 -24.63
N PHE A 268 5.56 -7.10 -24.91
CA PHE A 268 4.28 -7.70 -25.29
C PHE A 268 4.39 -8.53 -26.56
N PHE A 269 5.03 -7.97 -27.59
CA PHE A 269 5.15 -8.60 -28.88
C PHE A 269 6.02 -9.86 -28.80
N TYR A 270 7.15 -9.80 -28.07
CA TYR A 270 7.97 -10.95 -27.79
C TYR A 270 7.16 -12.02 -27.05
N ALA A 271 6.56 -11.69 -25.90
CA ALA A 271 5.82 -12.68 -25.11
C ALA A 271 4.61 -13.30 -25.86
N GLY A 272 3.93 -12.54 -26.71
CA GLY A 272 2.72 -12.98 -27.41
C GLY A 272 2.93 -13.62 -28.78
N THR A 273 4.12 -13.54 -29.39
CA THR A 273 4.34 -14.03 -30.76
C THR A 273 4.86 -15.47 -30.80
N SER A 274 4.22 -16.32 -31.59
CA SER A 274 4.70 -17.69 -31.87
C SER A 274 5.51 -17.81 -33.17
N ARG A 275 5.92 -16.68 -33.79
CA ARG A 275 6.70 -16.72 -35.02
C ARG A 275 8.11 -17.21 -34.75
N GLU A 276 8.59 -18.20 -35.51
CA GLU A 276 9.93 -18.80 -35.36
C GLU A 276 11.07 -17.77 -35.36
N ARG A 277 10.97 -16.71 -36.17
CA ARG A 277 11.99 -15.63 -36.23
C ARG A 277 12.13 -14.81 -34.94
N MET A 278 11.24 -15.00 -33.97
CA MET A 278 11.19 -14.33 -32.67
C MET A 278 11.51 -15.32 -31.55
N TYR A 279 12.21 -16.40 -31.89
CA TYR A 279 12.84 -17.34 -30.96
C TYR A 279 14.34 -17.13 -31.01
N PHE A 280 14.87 -16.42 -30.01
CA PHE A 280 16.28 -16.03 -29.95
C PHE A 280 17.14 -16.99 -29.11
N LEU A 281 16.50 -17.76 -28.23
CA LEU A 281 17.16 -18.62 -27.23
C LEU A 281 17.23 -20.09 -27.67
N TRP A 282 16.83 -20.42 -28.90
CA TRP A 282 16.80 -21.79 -29.41
C TRP A 282 18.14 -22.51 -29.22
N GLN A 283 19.27 -21.81 -29.42
CA GLN A 283 20.61 -22.37 -29.25
C GLN A 283 20.89 -22.77 -27.78
N LEU A 284 20.39 -22.00 -26.80
CA LEU A 284 20.57 -22.34 -25.38
C LEU A 284 19.77 -23.60 -25.02
N PHE A 285 18.53 -23.68 -25.49
CA PHE A 285 17.63 -24.80 -25.17
C PHE A 285 17.99 -26.08 -25.93
N ASN A 286 18.54 -25.98 -27.14
CA ASN A 286 19.03 -27.15 -27.87
C ASN A 286 20.22 -27.83 -27.15
N ASP A 287 21.02 -27.06 -26.42
CA ASP A 287 22.12 -27.56 -25.62
C ASP A 287 21.71 -27.86 -24.16
N SER A 288 20.42 -27.83 -23.82
CA SER A 288 19.98 -28.02 -22.44
C SER A 288 19.85 -29.50 -22.05
N VAL A 289 20.16 -29.82 -20.79
CA VAL A 289 20.15 -31.19 -20.26
C VAL A 289 19.17 -31.27 -19.09
N ALA A 290 18.29 -32.27 -19.08
CA ALA A 290 17.34 -32.46 -17.99
C ALA A 290 18.06 -32.83 -16.67
N THR A 291 17.74 -32.14 -15.58
CA THR A 291 18.27 -32.38 -14.24
C THR A 291 17.17 -32.37 -13.18
N LYS A 292 17.41 -33.05 -12.05
CA LYS A 292 16.55 -33.03 -10.86
C LYS A 292 16.98 -31.99 -9.83
N GLU A 293 18.05 -31.25 -10.12
CA GLU A 293 18.52 -30.17 -9.26
C GLU A 293 17.50 -29.02 -9.20
N SER A 294 17.49 -28.32 -8.06
CA SER A 294 16.70 -27.11 -7.88
C SER A 294 17.17 -25.99 -8.81
N CYS A 295 16.28 -25.08 -9.18
CA CYS A 295 16.64 -23.90 -9.97
C CYS A 295 17.73 -23.08 -9.26
N ILE A 296 18.86 -22.87 -9.94
CA ILE A 296 20.07 -22.24 -9.43
C ILE A 296 20.67 -21.38 -10.56
N TYR A 297 21.28 -20.26 -10.19
CA TYR A 297 22.02 -19.37 -11.08
C TYR A 297 23.41 -19.18 -10.50
N GLU A 298 24.45 -19.64 -11.20
CA GLU A 298 25.84 -19.54 -10.76
C GLU A 298 26.71 -19.00 -11.89
N MET A 299 27.54 -17.99 -11.58
CA MET A 299 28.55 -17.44 -12.48
C MET A 299 29.88 -17.43 -11.74
N LEU A 300 30.90 -18.07 -12.32
CA LEU A 300 32.25 -18.13 -11.78
C LEU A 300 33.22 -17.36 -12.68
N LEU A 301 33.99 -16.45 -12.08
CA LEU A 301 34.92 -15.55 -12.77
C LEU A 301 36.35 -16.16 -12.93
N GLN A 302 36.58 -17.39 -12.47
CA GLN A 302 37.85 -18.11 -12.55
C GLN A 302 37.59 -19.61 -12.66
N SER A 303 38.54 -20.36 -13.23
CA SER A 303 38.44 -21.82 -13.35
C SER A 303 38.33 -22.46 -11.97
N ASN A 304 37.34 -23.32 -11.82
CA ASN A 304 37.11 -24.09 -10.62
C ASN A 304 37.10 -25.56 -11.04
N PRO A 305 38.01 -26.41 -10.51
CA PRO A 305 38.16 -27.78 -10.99
C PRO A 305 36.88 -28.62 -10.88
N ILE A 306 36.01 -28.32 -9.90
CA ILE A 306 34.71 -28.98 -9.75
C ILE A 306 33.76 -28.55 -10.88
N PHE A 307 33.75 -27.27 -11.22
CA PHE A 307 32.90 -26.73 -12.27
C PHE A 307 33.37 -27.12 -13.67
N ASP A 308 34.68 -27.25 -13.86
CA ASP A 308 35.28 -27.75 -15.09
C ASP A 308 34.92 -29.24 -15.30
N GLU A 309 34.89 -30.04 -14.24
CA GLU A 309 34.41 -31.43 -14.30
C GLU A 309 32.91 -31.52 -14.62
N GLU A 310 32.07 -30.70 -13.97
CA GLU A 310 30.64 -30.58 -14.27
C GLU A 310 30.41 -30.14 -15.74
N PHE A 311 31.18 -29.18 -16.24
CA PHE A 311 31.06 -28.70 -17.61
C PHE A 311 31.48 -29.77 -18.63
N GLN A 312 32.52 -30.54 -18.35
CA GLN A 312 32.92 -31.68 -19.18
C GLN A 312 31.86 -32.78 -19.22
N ASP A 313 31.22 -33.07 -18.09
CA ASP A 313 30.12 -34.04 -18.06
C ASP A 313 28.88 -33.52 -18.81
N TYR A 314 28.52 -32.25 -18.62
CA TYR A 314 27.47 -31.58 -19.39
C TYR A 314 27.72 -31.68 -20.90
N ASN A 315 28.92 -31.35 -21.39
CA ASN A 315 29.24 -31.44 -22.82
C ASN A 315 29.14 -32.88 -23.37
N ARG A 316 29.51 -33.89 -22.56
CA ARG A 316 29.31 -35.31 -22.91
C ARG A 316 27.83 -35.65 -23.06
N GLN A 317 26.99 -35.16 -22.15
CA GLN A 317 25.55 -35.38 -22.20
C GLN A 317 24.89 -34.67 -23.40
N VAL A 318 25.26 -33.41 -23.67
CA VAL A 318 24.79 -32.65 -24.84
C VAL A 318 25.17 -33.36 -26.15
N SER A 319 26.41 -33.85 -26.26
CA SER A 319 26.89 -34.56 -27.46
C SER A 319 26.09 -35.84 -27.73
N ARG A 320 25.84 -36.64 -26.68
CA ARG A 320 24.98 -37.83 -26.78
C ARG A 320 23.55 -37.48 -27.20
N HIS A 321 23.00 -36.38 -26.70
CA HIS A 321 21.66 -35.92 -27.09
C HIS A 321 21.60 -35.55 -28.58
N HIS A 322 22.64 -34.91 -29.10
CA HIS A 322 22.74 -34.56 -30.52
C HIS A 322 22.94 -35.77 -31.44
N GLU A 323 23.63 -36.82 -30.98
CA GLU A 323 23.80 -38.07 -31.73
C GLU A 323 22.51 -38.89 -31.84
N ILE A 324 21.63 -38.82 -30.83
CA ILE A 324 20.35 -39.54 -30.81
C ILE A 324 19.28 -38.87 -31.69
N ASN A 325 19.39 -37.56 -31.91
CA ASN A 325 18.41 -36.75 -32.66
C ASN A 325 18.81 -36.48 -34.14
N LYS A 326 19.93 -37.05 -34.62
CA LYS A 326 20.29 -37.12 -36.04
C LYS A 326 19.69 -38.37 -36.67
#